data_AF-A0A7W5ZV82-F1
#
_entry.id   AF-A0A7W5ZV82-F1
#
_cell.length_a   1.000
_cell.length_b   1.000
_cell.length_c   1.000
_cell.angle_alpha   90.00
_cell.angle_beta   90.00
_cell.angle_gamma   90.00
#
_symmetry.space_group_name_H-M   'P 1'
#
loop_
_entity.id
_entity.type
_entity.pdbx_description
1 polymer ?
#
loop_
_entity_poly.entity_id
_entity_poly.type
_entity_poly.pdbx_seq_one_letter_code
_entity_poly.pdbx_strand_id
1 'polypeptide(L)'
;SWLPKQGYFGLMFLKHYLKLSDEKLLERFNTDWAIQLFCGTLLSDNEMIRDNSFVSKARSYLGKHVNFEEFQRKIIENWRDEIPDKTILLQDATCYEVYIRFPTDIKLLWESCQWVWEKMIPKICHKNKLKEPRSKFKEQHKKHLIYSKLRKKSYQKTRVRKRASLYLLSKGIIELQRIINQTKASEWSTNESKIFKTIKQIYQQQKHHYDNPKVKIRDRIVSIYKP
;
A
#
# COMPACT_ATOMS: atom_id res chain seq x y z
N SER A 1 27.77 -21.10 -20.03
CA SER A 1 27.11 -19.91 -19.47
C SER A 1 27.89 -18.69 -19.94
N TRP A 2 27.23 -17.64 -20.42
CA TRP A 2 27.90 -16.47 -21.00
C TRP A 2 28.71 -15.66 -20.00
N LEU A 3 28.36 -15.72 -18.70
CA LEU A 3 28.98 -14.92 -17.65
C LEU A 3 29.56 -15.80 -16.54
N PRO A 4 30.69 -15.39 -15.91
CA PRO A 4 31.11 -15.92 -14.62
C PRO A 4 30.13 -15.49 -13.52
N LYS A 5 30.24 -16.11 -12.34
CA LYS A 5 29.32 -15.85 -11.21
C LYS A 5 29.30 -14.36 -10.82
N GLN A 6 30.48 -13.72 -10.82
CA GLN A 6 30.67 -12.30 -10.55
C GLN A 6 30.04 -11.42 -11.63
N GLY A 7 30.07 -11.87 -12.89
CA GLY A 7 29.50 -11.17 -14.03
C GLY A 7 27.99 -10.96 -13.92
N TYR A 8 27.27 -11.88 -13.27
CA TYR A 8 25.84 -11.68 -13.00
C TYR A 8 25.58 -10.50 -12.08
N PHE A 9 26.39 -10.30 -11.04
CA PHE A 9 26.29 -9.12 -10.17
C PHE A 9 26.71 -7.86 -10.92
N GLY A 10 27.79 -7.92 -11.70
CA GLY A 10 28.25 -6.82 -12.56
C GLY A 10 27.14 -6.33 -13.49
N LEU A 11 26.43 -7.25 -14.15
CA LEU A 11 25.30 -6.93 -15.01
C LEU A 11 24.16 -6.21 -14.25
N MET A 12 23.89 -6.59 -13.00
CA MET A 12 22.88 -5.92 -12.17
C MET A 12 23.29 -4.51 -11.75
N PHE A 13 24.56 -4.33 -11.38
CA PHE A 13 25.09 -3.00 -11.07
C PHE A 13 25.06 -2.09 -12.30
N LEU A 14 25.48 -2.58 -13.46
CA LEU A 14 25.42 -1.81 -14.70
C LEU A 14 24.00 -1.44 -15.10
N LYS A 15 23.04 -2.35 -14.92
CA LYS A 15 21.62 -2.05 -15.16
C LYS A 15 21.16 -0.85 -14.34
N HIS A 16 21.50 -0.82 -13.05
CA HIS A 16 21.13 0.27 -12.15
C HIS A 16 21.87 1.56 -12.48
N TYR A 17 23.19 1.47 -12.67
CA TYR A 17 24.08 2.61 -12.95
C TYR A 17 23.71 3.33 -14.26
N LEU A 18 23.49 2.57 -15.33
CA LEU A 18 23.17 3.11 -16.66
C LEU A 18 21.69 3.45 -16.84
N LYS A 19 20.81 3.00 -15.94
CA LYS A 19 19.35 3.20 -15.99
C LYS A 19 18.72 2.73 -17.33
N LEU A 20 19.22 1.61 -17.86
CA LEU A 20 18.76 1.04 -19.13
C LEU A 20 17.69 -0.04 -18.94
N SER A 21 16.86 -0.23 -19.98
CA SER A 21 15.99 -1.40 -20.09
C SER A 21 16.84 -2.68 -20.26
N ASP A 22 16.24 -3.86 -20.02
CA ASP A 22 16.94 -5.14 -20.22
C ASP A 22 17.43 -5.30 -21.67
N GLU A 23 16.60 -4.89 -22.63
CA GLU A 23 16.91 -4.94 -24.06
C GLU A 23 18.07 -4.01 -24.43
N LYS A 24 18.01 -2.74 -24.01
CA LYS A 24 19.09 -1.77 -24.27
C LYS A 24 20.40 -2.16 -23.57
N LEU A 25 20.32 -2.79 -22.40
CA LEU A 25 21.50 -3.28 -21.71
C LEU A 25 22.16 -4.43 -22.50
N LEU A 26 21.36 -5.32 -23.09
CA LEU A 26 21.86 -6.39 -23.95
C LEU A 26 22.50 -5.85 -25.23
N GLU A 27 21.85 -4.89 -25.90
CA GLU A 27 22.40 -4.20 -27.08
C GLU A 27 23.77 -3.58 -26.76
N ARG A 28 23.86 -2.89 -25.62
CA ARG A 28 25.10 -2.25 -25.20
C ARG A 28 26.14 -3.27 -24.76
N PHE A 29 25.74 -4.35 -24.11
CA PHE A 29 26.64 -5.46 -23.75
C PHE A 29 27.31 -6.07 -24.99
N ASN A 30 26.58 -6.22 -26.11
CA ASN A 30 27.14 -6.74 -27.35
C ASN A 30 28.11 -5.77 -28.06
N THR A 31 28.07 -4.47 -27.76
CA THR A 31 28.82 -3.43 -28.49
C THR A 31 29.92 -2.76 -27.67
N ASP A 32 29.81 -2.78 -26.34
CA ASP A 32 30.67 -2.02 -25.43
C ASP A 32 31.60 -2.96 -24.64
N TRP A 33 32.89 -2.96 -25.02
CA TRP A 33 33.89 -3.81 -24.38
C TRP A 33 34.09 -3.48 -22.90
N ALA A 34 33.86 -2.24 -22.46
CA ALA A 34 34.02 -1.87 -21.05
C ALA A 34 32.96 -2.54 -20.17
N ILE A 35 31.73 -2.65 -20.68
CA ILE A 35 30.63 -3.36 -20.03
C ILE A 35 30.91 -4.86 -19.94
N GLN A 36 31.45 -5.45 -21.02
CA GLN A 36 31.81 -6.86 -21.05
C GLN A 36 32.91 -7.15 -20.03
N LEU A 37 33.97 -6.33 -20.02
CA LEU A 37 35.11 -6.48 -19.11
C LEU A 37 34.69 -6.31 -17.65
N PHE A 38 33.80 -5.36 -17.36
CA PHE A 38 33.22 -5.20 -16.02
C PHE A 38 32.45 -6.44 -15.56
N CYS A 39 31.80 -7.14 -16.49
CA CYS A 39 31.14 -8.43 -16.21
C CYS A 39 32.12 -9.62 -16.21
N GLY A 40 33.42 -9.40 -16.43
CA GLY A 40 34.44 -10.44 -16.41
C GLY A 40 34.43 -11.35 -17.65
N THR A 41 33.98 -10.82 -18.78
CA THR A 41 33.86 -11.57 -20.04
C THR A 41 34.32 -10.74 -21.23
N LEU A 42 34.71 -11.40 -22.31
CA LEU A 42 34.95 -10.75 -23.59
C LEU A 42 34.33 -11.62 -24.67
N LEU A 43 33.43 -11.06 -25.46
CA LEU A 43 32.87 -11.75 -26.62
C LEU A 43 33.89 -11.70 -27.75
N SER A 44 34.02 -12.79 -28.52
CA SER A 44 34.82 -12.80 -29.75
C SER A 44 34.15 -11.93 -30.82
N ASP A 45 34.90 -11.49 -31.84
CA ASP A 45 34.42 -10.54 -32.86
C ASP A 45 33.11 -10.96 -33.59
N ASN A 46 32.80 -12.27 -33.63
CA ASN A 46 31.59 -12.81 -34.26
C ASN A 46 30.56 -13.36 -33.25
N GLU A 47 30.80 -13.22 -31.94
CA GLU A 47 29.90 -13.70 -30.90
C GLU A 47 28.94 -12.60 -30.44
N MET A 48 27.65 -12.86 -30.55
CA MET A 48 26.61 -11.95 -30.06
C MET A 48 25.57 -12.71 -29.26
N ILE A 49 25.20 -12.16 -28.11
CA ILE A 49 24.11 -12.69 -27.29
C ILE A 49 22.79 -12.19 -27.89
N ARG A 50 22.06 -13.08 -28.56
CA ARG A 50 20.75 -12.80 -29.17
C ARG A 50 19.56 -13.12 -28.27
N ASP A 51 19.81 -13.69 -27.10
CA ASP A 51 18.76 -14.07 -26.16
C ASP A 51 18.26 -12.85 -25.39
N ASN A 52 17.10 -12.32 -25.78
CA ASN A 52 16.46 -11.18 -25.10
C ASN A 52 16.16 -11.44 -23.61
N SER A 53 16.10 -12.72 -23.21
CA SER A 53 15.90 -13.09 -21.80
C SER A 53 17.19 -13.13 -20.98
N PHE A 54 18.35 -12.81 -21.56
CA PHE A 54 19.66 -12.88 -20.91
C PHE A 54 19.72 -12.16 -19.56
N VAL A 55 19.35 -10.88 -19.51
CA VAL A 55 19.35 -10.06 -18.29
C VAL A 55 18.33 -10.58 -17.26
N SER A 56 17.17 -11.05 -17.73
CA SER A 56 16.14 -11.65 -16.87
C SER A 56 16.55 -13.00 -16.29
N LYS A 57 17.26 -13.83 -17.06
CA LYS A 57 17.85 -15.09 -16.62
C LYS A 57 18.95 -14.86 -15.59
N ALA A 58 19.80 -13.84 -15.78
CA ALA A 58 20.78 -13.41 -14.79
C ALA A 58 20.12 -13.05 -13.45
N ARG A 59 19.06 -12.23 -13.47
CA ARG A 59 18.27 -11.93 -12.25
C ARG A 59 17.67 -13.16 -11.61
N SER A 60 17.07 -14.03 -12.42
CA SER A 60 16.41 -15.25 -11.92
C SER A 60 17.41 -16.22 -11.30
N TYR A 61 18.63 -16.30 -11.85
CA TYR A 61 19.72 -17.08 -11.31
C TYR A 61 20.18 -16.54 -9.95
N LEU A 62 20.46 -15.24 -9.86
CA LEU A 62 20.81 -14.60 -8.58
C LEU A 62 19.70 -14.79 -7.54
N GLY A 63 18.44 -14.60 -7.95
CA GLY A 63 17.24 -14.82 -7.13
C GLY A 63 17.16 -16.19 -6.46
N LYS A 64 17.66 -17.24 -7.12
CA LYS A 64 17.58 -18.62 -6.64
C LYS A 64 18.81 -19.07 -5.86
N HIS A 65 19.98 -18.48 -6.15
CA HIS A 65 21.26 -18.99 -5.67
C HIS A 65 21.97 -18.08 -4.67
N VAL A 66 21.46 -16.87 -4.45
CA VAL A 66 22.10 -15.89 -3.56
C VAL A 66 21.21 -15.64 -2.34
N ASN A 67 21.79 -15.76 -1.15
CA ASN A 67 21.19 -15.23 0.06
C ASN A 67 21.39 -13.71 0.08
N PHE A 68 20.34 -12.95 -0.27
CA PHE A 68 20.41 -11.50 -0.35
C PHE A 68 20.61 -10.82 1.00
N GLU A 69 20.17 -11.41 2.12
CA GLU A 69 20.40 -10.86 3.45
C GLU A 69 21.89 -10.88 3.79
N GLU A 70 22.54 -12.03 3.55
CA GLU A 70 23.99 -12.16 3.77
C GLU A 70 24.79 -11.28 2.81
N PHE A 71 24.37 -11.22 1.54
CA PHE A 71 25.00 -10.37 0.53
C PHE A 71 24.91 -8.88 0.89
N GLN A 72 23.72 -8.40 1.26
CA GLN A 72 23.51 -7.01 1.70
C GLN A 72 24.37 -6.69 2.92
N ARG A 73 24.43 -7.59 3.90
CA ARG A 73 25.31 -7.42 5.07
C ARG A 73 26.76 -7.24 4.66
N LYS A 74 27.29 -8.11 3.80
CA LYS A 74 28.69 -8.01 3.31
C LYS A 74 28.94 -6.73 2.52
N ILE A 75 27.99 -6.25 1.71
CA ILE A 75 28.14 -4.96 1.02
C ILE A 75 28.21 -3.82 2.03
N ILE A 76 27.30 -3.79 3.00
CA ILE A 76 27.25 -2.74 4.02
C ILE A 76 28.52 -2.73 4.86
N GLU A 77 29.05 -3.90 5.24
CA GLU A 77 30.31 -4.02 5.99
C GLU A 77 31.48 -3.41 5.21
N ASN A 78 31.60 -3.71 3.92
CA ASN A 78 32.71 -3.25 3.09
C ASN A 78 32.60 -1.79 2.64
N TRP A 79 31.38 -1.28 2.43
CA TRP A 79 31.14 0.08 1.92
C TRP A 79 30.62 1.03 3.00
N ARG A 80 30.74 0.64 4.28
CA ARG A 80 30.19 1.40 5.41
C ARG A 80 30.63 2.85 5.44
N ASP A 81 31.86 3.14 5.04
CA ASP A 81 32.46 4.47 5.12
C ASP A 81 32.14 5.34 3.91
N GLU A 82 31.73 4.73 2.80
CA GLU A 82 31.35 5.43 1.55
C GLU A 82 29.85 5.72 1.47
N ILE A 83 29.02 5.09 2.31
CA ILE A 83 27.57 5.34 2.34
C ILE A 83 27.29 6.68 3.06
N PRO A 84 26.73 7.69 2.35
CA PRO A 84 26.52 9.03 2.91
C PRO A 84 25.47 9.03 4.04
N ASP A 85 24.36 8.30 3.87
CA ASP A 85 23.23 8.29 4.80
C ASP A 85 23.02 6.91 5.42
N LYS A 86 23.66 6.66 6.58
CA LYS A 86 23.60 5.36 7.28
C LYS A 86 22.28 5.09 8.00
N THR A 87 21.42 6.10 8.11
CA THR A 87 20.12 6.04 8.82
C THR A 87 18.93 5.92 7.88
N ILE A 88 19.13 6.06 6.57
CA ILE A 88 18.05 6.09 5.56
C ILE A 88 18.04 4.77 4.79
N LEU A 89 16.91 4.06 4.85
CA LEU A 89 16.66 2.90 3.99
C LEU A 89 15.83 3.35 2.78
N LEU A 90 16.45 3.35 1.59
CA LEU A 90 15.76 3.56 0.33
C LEU A 90 15.35 2.21 -0.26
N GLN A 91 14.06 1.91 -0.25
CA GLN A 91 13.49 0.72 -0.86
C GLN A 91 12.36 1.14 -1.81
N ASP A 92 12.17 0.38 -2.89
CA ASP A 92 11.05 0.60 -3.81
C ASP A 92 9.72 0.58 -3.01
N ALA A 93 8.88 1.60 -3.23
CA ALA A 93 7.59 1.74 -2.57
C ALA A 93 6.66 0.54 -2.83
N THR A 94 6.86 -0.19 -3.93
CA THR A 94 6.12 -1.43 -4.22
C THR A 94 6.54 -2.62 -3.35
N CYS A 95 7.74 -2.55 -2.76
CA CYS A 95 8.33 -3.58 -1.93
C CYS A 95 8.23 -3.25 -0.42
N TYR A 96 7.66 -2.11 -0.06
CA TYR A 96 7.36 -1.81 1.35
C TYR A 96 6.07 -2.55 1.73
N GLU A 97 6.17 -3.47 2.69
CA GLU A 97 5.01 -4.10 3.32
C GLU A 97 4.25 -3.06 4.16
N VAL A 98 3.49 -2.19 3.50
CA VAL A 98 2.52 -1.38 4.21
C VAL A 98 1.38 -2.33 4.56
N TYR A 99 1.20 -2.64 5.85
CA TYR A 99 0.01 -3.38 6.35
C TYR A 99 -1.29 -2.56 6.21
N ILE A 100 -1.49 -1.90 5.07
CA ILE A 100 -2.73 -1.23 4.67
C ILE A 100 -3.29 -2.04 3.51
N ARG A 101 -4.52 -2.53 3.69
CA ARG A 101 -5.26 -3.20 2.63
C ARG A 101 -5.54 -2.22 1.48
N PHE A 102 -5.54 -2.71 0.23
CA PHE A 102 -5.89 -1.89 -0.93
C PHE A 102 -7.18 -1.07 -0.70
N PRO A 103 -7.07 0.28 -0.69
CA PRO A 103 -8.12 1.17 -0.20
C PRO A 103 -9.21 1.35 -1.25
N THR A 104 -10.43 0.91 -0.92
CA THR A 104 -11.61 1.24 -1.72
C THR A 104 -12.57 2.06 -0.88
N ASP A 105 -13.24 3.03 -1.50
CA ASP A 105 -14.22 3.92 -0.84
C ASP A 105 -15.21 3.16 0.04
N ILE A 106 -15.71 2.03 -0.46
CA ILE A 106 -16.71 1.24 0.25
C ILE A 106 -16.16 0.51 1.48
N LYS A 107 -14.89 0.08 1.44
CA LYS A 107 -14.22 -0.52 2.58
C LYS A 107 -13.93 0.56 3.62
N LEU A 108 -13.37 1.70 3.21
CA LEU A 108 -13.08 2.83 4.08
C LEU A 108 -14.33 3.35 4.80
N LEU A 109 -15.44 3.53 4.06
CA LEU A 109 -16.74 3.90 4.62
C LEU A 109 -17.28 2.85 5.59
N TRP A 110 -17.08 1.56 5.29
CA TRP A 110 -17.57 0.48 6.14
C TRP A 110 -16.77 0.35 7.43
N GLU A 111 -15.45 0.41 7.35
CA GLU A 111 -14.54 0.44 8.51
C GLU A 111 -14.89 1.63 9.42
N SER A 112 -15.18 2.79 8.83
CA SER A 112 -15.66 3.96 9.58
C SER A 112 -17.00 3.68 10.29
N CYS A 113 -17.95 3.01 9.62
CA CYS A 113 -19.23 2.59 10.24
C CYS A 113 -19.01 1.61 11.40
N GLN A 114 -18.14 0.61 11.24
CA GLN A 114 -17.82 -0.36 12.29
C GLN A 114 -17.18 0.34 13.49
N TRP A 115 -16.21 1.22 13.25
CA TRP A 115 -15.56 1.97 14.32
C TRP A 115 -16.58 2.77 15.15
N VAL A 116 -17.54 3.44 14.49
CA VAL A 116 -18.57 4.22 15.20
C VAL A 116 -19.61 3.34 15.90
N TRP A 117 -20.27 2.45 15.16
CA TRP A 117 -21.46 1.72 15.65
C TRP A 117 -21.15 0.44 16.41
N GLU A 118 -20.05 -0.23 16.11
CA GLU A 118 -19.68 -1.52 16.73
C GLU A 118 -18.71 -1.31 17.89
N LYS A 119 -17.76 -0.37 17.74
CA LYS A 119 -16.73 -0.13 18.74
C LYS A 119 -17.07 1.01 19.69
N MET A 120 -17.27 2.23 19.19
CA MET A 120 -17.30 3.42 20.06
C MET A 120 -18.62 3.64 20.78
N ILE A 121 -19.75 3.56 20.07
CA ILE A 121 -21.07 3.79 20.69
C ILE A 121 -21.33 2.78 21.83
N PRO A 122 -21.19 1.46 21.64
CA PRO A 122 -21.39 0.50 22.72
C PRO A 122 -20.41 0.70 23.88
N LYS A 123 -19.13 0.97 23.60
CA LYS A 123 -18.11 1.23 24.63
C LYS A 123 -18.52 2.36 25.58
N ILE A 124 -18.96 3.50 25.03
CA ILE A 124 -19.36 4.66 25.83
C ILE A 124 -20.70 4.40 26.52
N CYS A 125 -21.68 3.81 25.81
CA CYS A 125 -22.99 3.54 26.39
C CYS A 125 -22.92 2.57 27.58
N HIS A 126 -22.21 1.45 27.45
CA HIS A 126 -22.07 0.48 28.54
C HIS A 126 -21.41 1.08 29.77
N LYS A 127 -20.34 1.85 29.58
CA LYS A 127 -19.57 2.42 30.69
C LYS A 127 -20.33 3.49 31.44
N ASN A 128 -21.10 4.32 30.74
CA ASN A 128 -21.95 5.36 31.32
C ASN A 128 -23.37 4.87 31.68
N LYS A 129 -23.64 3.56 31.55
CA LYS A 129 -24.98 2.95 31.75
C LYS A 129 -26.09 3.63 30.93
N LEU A 130 -25.74 4.13 29.74
CA LEU A 130 -26.67 4.75 28.80
C LEU A 130 -27.26 3.69 27.86
N LYS A 131 -28.50 3.92 27.42
CA LYS A 131 -29.14 3.08 26.40
C LYS A 131 -28.51 3.32 25.04
N GLU A 132 -28.16 2.23 24.34
CA GLU A 132 -27.63 2.31 22.97
C GLU A 132 -28.66 2.92 22.00
N PRO A 133 -28.24 3.86 21.12
CA PRO A 133 -29.10 4.40 20.09
C PRO A 133 -29.56 3.34 19.09
N ARG A 134 -30.84 3.39 18.72
CA ARG A 134 -31.39 2.46 17.72
C ARG A 134 -30.78 2.71 16.33
N SER A 135 -30.17 1.68 15.76
CA SER A 135 -29.56 1.74 14.43
C SER A 135 -29.94 0.52 13.58
N LYS A 136 -29.78 0.67 12.25
CA LYS A 136 -29.87 -0.45 11.30
C LYS A 136 -28.50 -1.11 11.06
N PHE A 137 -27.54 -0.93 11.97
CA PHE A 137 -26.16 -1.41 11.78
C PHE A 137 -26.10 -2.91 11.53
N LYS A 138 -26.77 -3.73 12.37
CA LYS A 138 -26.82 -5.20 12.21
C LYS A 138 -27.36 -5.63 10.84
N GLU A 139 -28.40 -4.95 10.34
CA GLU A 139 -28.98 -5.22 9.02
C GLU A 139 -28.01 -4.83 7.89
N GLN A 140 -27.39 -3.65 7.98
CA GLN A 140 -26.41 -3.21 7.00
C GLN A 140 -25.13 -4.05 7.03
N HIS A 141 -24.74 -4.60 8.18
CA HIS A 141 -23.61 -5.50 8.34
C HIS A 141 -23.82 -6.79 7.53
N LYS A 142 -25.00 -7.42 7.65
CA LYS A 142 -25.36 -8.57 6.81
C LYS A 142 -25.29 -8.24 5.32
N LYS A 143 -25.85 -7.09 4.91
CA LYS A 143 -25.82 -6.64 3.50
C LYS A 143 -24.40 -6.34 3.01
N HIS A 144 -23.53 -5.80 3.85
CA HIS A 144 -22.13 -5.54 3.53
C HIS A 144 -21.36 -6.84 3.33
N LEU A 145 -21.54 -7.82 4.22
CA LEU A 145 -20.91 -9.14 4.10
C LEU A 145 -21.28 -9.83 2.79
N ILE A 146 -22.58 -9.83 2.44
CA ILE A 146 -23.06 -10.39 1.17
C ILE A 146 -22.40 -9.69 0.00
N TYR A 147 -22.35 -8.35 0.00
CA TYR A 147 -21.69 -7.57 -1.06
C TYR A 147 -20.19 -7.87 -1.16
N SER A 148 -19.49 -7.98 -0.03
CA SER A 148 -18.05 -8.25 0.03
C SER A 148 -17.70 -9.58 -0.65
N LYS A 149 -18.53 -10.61 -0.41
CA LYS A 149 -18.39 -11.96 -0.98
C LYS A 149 -18.76 -12.09 -2.46
N LEU A 150 -19.29 -11.04 -3.10
CA LEU A 150 -19.60 -11.10 -4.53
C LEU A 150 -18.33 -11.23 -5.38
N ARG A 151 -18.33 -12.22 -6.29
CA ARG A 151 -17.29 -12.44 -7.31
C ARG A 151 -17.11 -11.22 -8.22
N LYS A 152 -18.21 -10.63 -8.70
CA LYS A 152 -18.21 -9.40 -9.49
C LYS A 152 -19.04 -8.32 -8.79
N LYS A 153 -18.43 -7.15 -8.56
CA LYS A 153 -19.06 -6.00 -7.89
C LYS A 153 -19.43 -4.96 -8.95
N SER A 154 -20.69 -4.97 -9.40
CA SER A 154 -21.16 -4.01 -10.41
C SER A 154 -21.18 -2.58 -9.88
N TYR A 155 -21.10 -1.61 -10.78
CA TYR A 155 -21.18 -0.18 -10.45
C TYR A 155 -22.44 0.14 -9.65
N GLN A 156 -23.61 -0.31 -10.12
CA GLN A 156 -24.89 -0.07 -9.45
C GLN A 156 -24.93 -0.64 -8.02
N LYS A 157 -24.51 -1.90 -7.83
CA LYS A 157 -24.45 -2.52 -6.49
C LYS A 157 -23.52 -1.75 -5.56
N THR A 158 -22.36 -1.32 -6.08
CA THR A 158 -21.40 -0.51 -5.33
C THR A 158 -21.98 0.85 -4.95
N ARG A 159 -22.65 1.53 -5.87
CA ARG A 159 -23.29 2.84 -5.67
C ARG A 159 -24.40 2.77 -4.61
N VAL A 160 -25.21 1.71 -4.63
CA VAL A 160 -26.26 1.46 -3.61
C VAL A 160 -25.66 1.22 -2.22
N ARG A 161 -24.55 0.47 -2.15
CA ARG A 161 -23.86 0.22 -0.88
C ARG A 161 -23.14 1.45 -0.33
N LYS A 162 -22.45 2.22 -1.18
CA LYS A 162 -21.86 3.51 -0.79
C LYS A 162 -22.91 4.45 -0.20
N ARG A 163 -24.07 4.60 -0.84
CA ARG A 163 -25.18 5.42 -0.34
C ARG A 163 -25.63 5.00 1.06
N ALA A 164 -25.83 3.69 1.26
CA ALA A 164 -26.28 3.15 2.53
C ALA A 164 -25.23 3.33 3.64
N SER A 165 -23.95 3.10 3.34
CA SER A 165 -22.86 3.34 4.27
C SER A 165 -22.72 4.82 4.63
N LEU A 166 -22.82 5.73 3.66
CA LEU A 166 -22.79 7.18 3.91
C LEU A 166 -23.93 7.62 4.83
N TYR A 167 -25.15 7.15 4.60
CA TYR A 167 -26.28 7.45 5.46
C TYR A 167 -26.07 6.92 6.88
N LEU A 168 -25.66 5.66 7.01
CA LEU A 168 -25.40 5.03 8.31
C LEU A 168 -24.27 5.74 9.07
N LEU A 169 -23.21 6.14 8.37
CA LEU A 169 -22.08 6.86 8.93
C LEU A 169 -22.50 8.25 9.41
N SER A 170 -23.27 9.00 8.60
CA SER A 170 -23.79 10.32 9.00
C SER A 170 -24.61 10.25 10.28
N LYS A 171 -25.53 9.28 10.39
CA LYS A 171 -26.31 9.04 11.60
C LYS A 171 -25.40 8.69 12.78
N GLY A 172 -24.39 7.86 12.55
CA GLY A 172 -23.43 7.45 13.58
C GLY A 172 -22.60 8.62 14.10
N ILE A 173 -22.14 9.52 13.22
CA ILE A 173 -21.38 10.72 13.59
C ILE A 173 -22.24 11.63 14.47
N ILE A 174 -23.51 11.87 14.09
CA ILE A 174 -24.43 12.71 14.87
C ILE A 174 -24.70 12.10 16.23
N GLU A 175 -25.00 10.81 16.29
CA GLU A 175 -25.30 10.14 17.56
C GLU A 175 -24.08 10.04 18.48
N LEU A 176 -22.92 9.70 17.93
CA LEU A 176 -21.69 9.68 18.70
C LEU A 176 -21.36 11.07 19.23
N GLN A 177 -21.52 12.13 18.42
CA GLN A 177 -21.33 13.51 18.90
C GLN A 177 -22.30 13.87 20.03
N ARG A 178 -23.57 13.47 19.94
CA ARG A 178 -24.56 13.70 21.00
C ARG A 178 -24.16 13.02 22.30
N ILE A 179 -23.72 11.76 22.23
CA ILE A 179 -23.25 11.01 23.40
C ILE A 179 -22.01 11.66 24.00
N ILE A 180 -21.03 12.07 23.17
CA ILE A 180 -19.83 12.78 23.64
C ILE A 180 -20.20 14.04 24.41
N ASN A 181 -21.12 14.83 23.88
CA ASN A 181 -21.55 16.08 24.52
C ASN A 181 -22.22 15.81 25.88
N GLN A 182 -22.98 14.71 26.00
CA GLN A 182 -23.61 14.30 27.26
C GLN A 182 -22.58 13.81 28.30
N THR A 183 -21.55 13.08 27.87
CA THR A 183 -20.52 12.52 28.76
C THR A 183 -19.31 13.45 28.95
N LYS A 184 -19.36 14.68 28.43
CA LYS A 184 -18.28 15.68 28.45
C LYS A 184 -16.93 15.18 27.90
N ALA A 185 -16.95 14.21 26.99
CA ALA A 185 -15.75 13.60 26.42
C ALA A 185 -14.73 13.03 27.43
N SER A 186 -15.11 12.83 28.70
CA SER A 186 -14.20 12.39 29.77
C SER A 186 -13.55 11.03 29.53
N GLU A 187 -14.04 10.27 28.55
CA GLU A 187 -13.64 8.89 28.28
C GLU A 187 -12.87 8.69 26.96
N TRP A 188 -12.50 9.78 26.29
CA TRP A 188 -11.82 9.72 24.99
C TRP A 188 -10.31 9.68 25.16
N SER A 189 -9.67 8.69 24.56
CA SER A 189 -8.23 8.77 24.34
C SER A 189 -7.91 9.79 23.23
N THR A 190 -6.72 10.40 23.31
CA THR A 190 -6.21 11.30 22.27
C THR A 190 -6.25 10.64 20.89
N ASN A 191 -6.02 9.32 20.82
CA ASN A 191 -6.02 8.56 19.59
C ASN A 191 -7.44 8.35 19.02
N GLU A 192 -8.43 8.07 19.88
CA GLU A 192 -9.84 7.96 19.46
C GLU A 192 -10.38 9.31 18.94
N SER A 193 -9.96 10.42 19.56
CA SER A 193 -10.28 11.77 19.07
C SER A 193 -9.73 12.03 17.67
N LYS A 194 -8.47 11.67 17.43
CA LYS A 194 -7.85 11.75 16.10
C LYS A 194 -8.60 10.89 15.08
N ILE A 195 -8.90 9.63 15.40
CA ILE A 195 -9.63 8.73 14.49
C ILE A 195 -11.03 9.28 14.17
N PHE A 196 -11.75 9.82 15.16
CA PHE A 196 -13.07 10.40 14.89
C PHE A 196 -13.00 11.64 14.00
N LYS A 197 -11.99 12.50 14.19
CA LYS A 197 -11.73 13.63 13.30
C LYS A 197 -11.47 13.16 11.87
N THR A 198 -10.63 12.12 11.72
CA THR A 198 -10.38 11.46 10.43
C THR A 198 -11.67 10.91 9.83
N ILE A 199 -12.52 10.24 10.60
CA ILE A 199 -13.81 9.70 10.12
C ILE A 199 -14.75 10.81 9.63
N LYS A 200 -14.79 11.96 10.30
CA LYS A 200 -15.56 13.13 9.82
C LYS A 200 -15.03 13.63 8.48
N GLN A 201 -13.72 13.70 8.31
CA GLN A 201 -13.09 14.08 7.04
C GLN A 201 -13.36 13.04 5.94
N ILE A 202 -13.25 11.75 6.25
CA ILE A 202 -13.60 10.65 5.33
C ILE A 202 -15.05 10.81 4.88
N TYR A 203 -15.99 11.06 5.80
CA TYR A 203 -17.39 11.27 5.44
C TYR A 203 -17.55 12.43 4.46
N GLN A 204 -16.91 13.57 4.72
CA GLN A 204 -16.95 14.75 3.83
C GLN A 204 -16.38 14.44 2.44
N GLN A 205 -15.18 13.87 2.38
CA GLN A 205 -14.53 13.48 1.13
C GLN A 205 -15.40 12.49 0.34
N GLN A 206 -15.89 11.44 1.00
CA GLN A 206 -16.68 10.39 0.34
C GLN A 206 -18.07 10.86 -0.08
N LYS A 207 -18.68 11.76 0.69
CA LYS A 207 -19.95 12.39 0.31
C LYS A 207 -19.76 13.28 -0.92
N HIS A 208 -18.72 14.11 -0.93
CA HIS A 208 -18.38 14.94 -2.08
C HIS A 208 -18.08 14.09 -3.33
N HIS A 209 -17.32 13.00 -3.20
CA HIS A 209 -17.05 12.07 -4.30
C HIS A 209 -18.32 11.37 -4.81
N TYR A 210 -19.23 11.03 -3.91
CA TYR A 210 -20.49 10.37 -4.27
C TYR A 210 -21.41 11.30 -5.07
N ASP A 211 -21.46 12.58 -4.69
CA ASP A 211 -22.27 13.59 -5.37
C ASP A 211 -21.59 14.10 -6.65
N ASN A 212 -20.25 14.16 -6.67
CA ASN A 212 -19.44 14.63 -7.81
C ASN A 212 -18.39 13.58 -8.24
N PRO A 213 -18.78 12.51 -8.97
CA PRO A 213 -17.88 11.41 -9.31
C PRO A 213 -16.66 11.78 -10.18
N LYS A 214 -16.70 12.94 -10.86
CA LYS A 214 -15.64 13.40 -11.77
C LYS A 214 -14.54 14.21 -11.07
N VAL A 215 -14.76 14.64 -9.82
CA VAL A 215 -13.83 15.53 -9.11
C VAL A 215 -12.74 14.71 -8.43
N LYS A 216 -11.47 15.07 -8.67
CA LYS A 216 -10.34 14.52 -7.93
C LYS A 216 -10.29 15.14 -6.54
N ILE A 217 -10.23 14.30 -5.51
CA ILE A 217 -10.08 14.73 -4.12
C ILE A 217 -8.59 14.85 -3.81
N ARG A 218 -8.15 16.06 -3.44
CA ARG A 218 -6.81 16.29 -2.89
C ARG A 218 -6.72 15.68 -1.48
N ASP A 219 -5.56 15.11 -1.15
CA ASP A 219 -5.28 14.47 0.14
C ASP A 219 -6.34 13.44 0.56
N ARG A 220 -6.65 12.54 -0.39
CA ARG A 220 -7.66 11.50 -0.18
C ARG A 220 -7.18 10.52 0.87
N ILE A 221 -7.92 10.45 1.97
CA ILE A 221 -7.65 9.53 3.06
C ILE A 221 -7.88 8.09 2.57
N VAL A 222 -6.92 7.22 2.84
CA VAL A 222 -6.95 5.81 2.41
C VAL A 222 -7.10 4.81 3.56
N SER A 223 -6.83 5.23 4.80
CA SER A 223 -6.97 4.39 6.00
C SER A 223 -7.41 5.22 7.20
N ILE A 224 -8.23 4.65 8.08
CA ILE A 224 -8.65 5.31 9.33
C ILE A 224 -7.51 5.43 10.35
N TYR A 225 -6.52 4.53 10.29
CA TYR A 225 -5.41 4.46 11.25
C TYR A 225 -4.13 5.13 10.74
N LYS A 226 -4.00 5.25 9.41
CA LYS A 226 -2.89 5.91 8.72
C LYS A 226 -3.49 6.87 7.68
N PRO A 227 -4.09 7.98 8.13
CA PRO A 227 -4.85 8.89 7.29
C PRO A 227 -4.03 9.52 6.17
#